data_AF-A0AAD9VLF6-F1
#
_entry.id   AF-A0AAD9VLF6-F1
#
_cell.length_a   1.000
_cell.length_b   1.000
_cell.length_c   1.000
_cell.angle_alpha   90.00
_cell.angle_beta   90.00
_cell.angle_gamma   90.00
#
_symmetry.space_group_name_H-M   'P 1'
#
loop_
_entity.id
_entity.type
_entity.pdbx_description
1 polymer ?
#
loop_
_entity_poly.entity_id
_entity_poly.type
_entity_poly.pdbx_seq_one_letter_code
_entity_poly.pdbx_strand_id
1 'polypeptide(L)'
;MQGGMWLNQELALWNHKHGQTEIFMSDYSAFDSSVPAWLIRDVFQVIIKKYNLTGDDLRKFRLCINHFINIPVQNSNGRRFKKSHGIPSGSMFTNIIGSLVNMVITWIVSE
;
A
#
# COMPACT_ATOMS: atom_id res chain seq x y z
N MET A 1 2.02 20.35 4.02
CA MET A 1 0.81 19.70 4.56
C MET A 1 0.61 20.18 5.98
N GLN A 2 -0.54 20.78 6.31
CA GLN A 2 -0.87 21.29 7.66
C GLN A 2 -1.55 20.22 8.55
N GLY A 3 -1.52 18.94 8.15
CA GLY A 3 -2.36 17.88 8.73
C GLY A 3 -1.83 17.10 9.94
N GLY A 4 -0.71 17.52 10.56
CA GLY A 4 -0.05 16.73 11.62
C GLY A 4 0.40 17.51 12.86
N MET A 5 0.18 18.83 12.92
CA MET A 5 0.66 19.65 14.04
C MET A 5 0.06 19.24 15.40
N TRP A 6 -1.20 18.83 15.41
CA TRP A 6 -1.88 18.36 16.63
C TRP A 6 -1.26 17.05 17.15
N LEU A 7 -0.85 16.16 16.25
CA LEU A 7 -0.28 14.86 16.59
C LEU A 7 1.14 15.01 17.15
N ASN A 8 1.92 15.97 16.65
CA ASN A 8 3.22 16.32 17.20
C ASN A 8 3.15 16.80 18.65
N GLN A 9 2.09 17.55 19.01
CA GLN A 9 1.88 17.98 20.39
C GLN A 9 1.55 16.80 21.30
N GLU A 10 0.69 15.88 20.85
CA GLU A 10 0.35 14.66 21.61
C GLU A 10 1.58 13.75 21.83
N LEU A 11 2.46 13.62 20.84
CA LEU A 11 3.70 12.83 20.95
C LEU A 11 4.69 13.44 21.94
N ALA A 12 4.81 14.77 21.95
CA ALA A 12 5.64 15.48 22.92
C ALA A 12 5.12 15.25 24.35
N LEU A 13 3.80 15.29 24.55
CA LEU A 13 3.15 14.96 25.82
C LEU A 13 3.38 13.50 26.22
N TRP A 14 3.31 12.57 25.26
CA TRP A 14 3.56 11.16 25.49
C TRP A 14 4.98 10.89 25.97
N ASN A 15 5.99 11.43 25.27
CA ASN A 15 7.40 11.29 25.64
C ASN A 15 7.71 11.90 27.02
N HIS A 16 7.04 13.00 27.37
CA HIS A 16 7.15 13.58 28.70
C HIS A 16 6.57 12.66 29.79
N LYS A 17 5.47 11.96 29.50
CA LYS A 17 4.74 11.12 30.47
C LYS A 17 5.30 9.71 30.64
N HIS A 18 5.83 9.12 29.58
CA HIS A 18 6.20 7.70 29.52
C HIS A 18 7.72 7.43 29.41
N GLY A 19 8.56 8.48 29.42
CA GLY A 19 9.99 8.37 29.22
C GLY A 19 10.39 8.37 27.73
N GLN A 20 11.69 8.27 27.44
CA GLN A 20 12.22 8.31 26.07
C GLN A 20 11.79 7.07 25.29
N THR A 21 10.66 7.17 24.60
CA THR A 21 10.20 6.18 23.64
C THR A 21 10.55 6.71 22.26
N GLU A 22 11.31 5.94 21.47
CA GLU A 22 11.60 6.33 20.09
C GLU A 22 10.37 6.04 19.23
N ILE A 23 9.65 7.10 18.85
CA ILE A 23 8.46 7.01 18.00
C ILE A 23 8.85 7.40 16.59
N PHE A 24 8.74 6.45 15.66
CA PHE A 24 8.92 6.69 14.24
C PHE A 24 7.56 6.87 13.56
N MET A 25 7.35 8.02 12.94
CA MET A 25 6.18 8.32 12.13
C MET A 25 6.61 8.74 10.75
N SER A 26 6.10 8.03 9.75
CA SER A 26 6.37 8.30 8.34
C SER A 26 5.06 8.56 7.60
N ASP A 27 5.12 9.50 6.66
CA ASP A 27 4.07 9.76 5.69
C ASP A 27 4.71 9.81 4.30
N TYR A 28 4.10 9.12 3.34
CA TYR A 28 4.68 8.91 2.02
C TYR A 28 4.02 9.83 1.00
N SER A 29 4.83 10.62 0.31
CA SER A 29 4.35 11.37 -0.85
C SER A 29 4.02 10.43 -2.00
N ALA A 30 2.80 10.55 -2.54
CA ALA A 30 2.32 9.80 -3.69
C ALA A 30 2.42 8.27 -3.56
N PHE A 31 2.19 7.76 -2.33
CA PHE A 31 2.33 6.34 -1.96
C PHE A 31 1.76 5.36 -2.99
N ASP A 32 0.47 5.47 -3.31
CA ASP A 32 -0.19 4.55 -4.25
C ASP A 32 0.55 4.48 -5.59
N SER A 33 1.06 5.60 -6.10
CA SER A 33 1.72 5.63 -7.40
C SER A 33 3.18 5.14 -7.39
N SER A 34 3.81 5.09 -6.21
CA SER A 34 5.24 4.77 -6.07
C SER A 34 5.52 3.29 -5.78
N VAL A 35 4.50 2.50 -5.40
CA VAL A 35 4.70 1.08 -5.06
C VAL A 35 5.18 0.27 -6.27
N PRO A 36 6.33 -0.42 -6.18
CA PRO A 36 6.86 -1.19 -7.28
C PRO A 36 6.08 -2.50 -7.48
N ALA A 37 6.00 -2.95 -8.73
CA ALA A 37 5.21 -4.13 -9.10
C ALA A 37 5.65 -5.43 -8.41
N TRP A 38 6.94 -5.58 -8.06
CA TRP A 38 7.42 -6.78 -7.35
C TRP A 38 6.82 -6.85 -5.94
N LEU A 39 6.76 -5.73 -5.21
CA LEU A 39 6.22 -5.69 -3.85
C LEU A 39 4.72 -5.98 -3.83
N ILE A 40 4.00 -5.48 -4.84
CA ILE A 40 2.58 -5.82 -5.04
C ILE A 40 2.41 -7.34 -5.21
N ARG A 41 3.24 -7.99 -6.04
CA ARG A 41 3.18 -9.46 -6.24
C ARG A 41 3.42 -10.20 -4.93
N ASP A 42 4.42 -9.81 -4.16
CA ASP A 42 4.77 -10.48 -2.91
C ASP A 42 3.67 -10.35 -1.86
N VAL A 43 3.07 -9.17 -1.72
CA VAL A 43 1.92 -8.96 -0.83
C VAL A 43 0.73 -9.83 -1.24
N PHE A 44 0.41 -9.91 -2.54
CA PHE A 44 -0.65 -10.81 -3.01
C PHE A 44 -0.32 -12.29 -2.78
N GLN A 45 0.96 -12.70 -2.83
CA GLN A 45 1.37 -14.06 -2.49
C GLN A 45 1.19 -14.36 -1.00
N VAL A 46 1.42 -13.39 -0.10
CA VAL A 46 1.14 -13.56 1.32
C VAL A 46 -0.36 -13.75 1.57
N ILE A 47 -1.19 -12.96 0.88
CA ILE A 47 -2.65 -13.08 0.97
C ILE A 47 -3.12 -14.45 0.46
N ILE A 48 -2.68 -14.88 -0.72
CA ILE A 48 -3.18 -16.13 -1.33
C ILE A 48 -2.84 -17.35 -0.49
N LYS A 49 -1.71 -17.36 0.24
CA LYS A 49 -1.33 -18.45 1.15
C LYS A 49 -2.35 -18.70 2.26
N LYS A 50 -3.23 -17.73 2.56
CA LYS A 50 -4.29 -17.86 3.57
C LYS A 50 -5.59 -18.46 3.01
N TYR A 51 -5.69 -18.63 1.70
CA TYR A 51 -6.88 -19.16 1.04
C TYR A 51 -6.54 -20.41 0.23
N ASN A 52 -7.41 -21.42 0.28
CA ASN A 52 -7.26 -22.61 -0.56
C ASN A 52 -7.92 -22.38 -1.93
N LEU A 53 -7.34 -21.51 -2.75
CA LEU A 53 -7.87 -21.23 -4.09
C LEU A 53 -7.48 -22.33 -5.08
N THR A 54 -8.45 -22.86 -5.82
CA THR A 54 -8.21 -23.90 -6.83
C THR A 54 -8.91 -23.54 -8.15
N GLY A 55 -8.45 -24.15 -9.25
CA GLY A 55 -9.08 -24.02 -10.56
C GLY A 55 -9.34 -22.58 -11.00
N ASP A 56 -10.62 -22.25 -11.19
CA ASP A 56 -11.06 -20.96 -11.75
C ASP A 56 -10.84 -19.78 -10.79
N ASP A 57 -10.90 -20.00 -9.47
CA ASP A 57 -10.69 -18.93 -8.49
C ASP A 57 -9.24 -18.46 -8.47
N LEU A 58 -8.28 -19.39 -8.63
CA LEU A 58 -6.88 -19.05 -8.79
C LEU A 58 -6.64 -18.25 -10.07
N ARG A 59 -7.34 -18.59 -11.15
CA ARG A 59 -7.28 -17.85 -12.42
C ARG A 59 -7.82 -16.42 -12.27
N LYS A 60 -8.99 -16.25 -11.66
CA LYS A 60 -9.58 -14.94 -11.35
C LYS A 60 -8.65 -14.11 -10.46
N PHE A 61 -8.06 -14.71 -9.44
CA PHE A 61 -7.13 -14.03 -8.56
C PHE A 61 -5.87 -13.56 -9.30
N ARG A 62 -5.31 -14.38 -10.19
CA ARG A 62 -4.19 -13.97 -11.06
C ARG A 62 -4.56 -12.81 -11.99
N LEU A 63 -5.79 -12.76 -12.48
CA LEU A 63 -6.29 -11.63 -13.27
C LEU A 63 -6.38 -10.36 -12.41
N CYS A 64 -6.82 -10.47 -11.16
CA CYS A 64 -6.81 -9.35 -10.21
C CYS A 64 -5.38 -8.82 -9.99
N ILE A 65 -4.41 -9.69 -9.72
CA ILE A 65 -3.00 -9.29 -9.58
C ILE A 65 -2.50 -8.60 -10.86
N ASN A 66 -2.81 -9.17 -12.02
CA ASN A 66 -2.42 -8.61 -13.30
C ASN A 66 -3.02 -7.22 -13.51
N HIS A 67 -4.28 -6.98 -13.12
CA HIS A 67 -4.92 -5.68 -13.19
C HIS A 67 -4.23 -4.63 -12.30
N PHE A 68 -3.78 -5.02 -11.10
CA PHE A 68 -3.02 -4.14 -10.21
C PHE A 68 -1.66 -3.73 -10.78
N ILE A 69 -0.99 -4.61 -11.50
CA ILE A 69 0.33 -4.32 -12.09
C ILE A 69 0.19 -3.57 -13.41
N ASN A 70 -0.80 -3.94 -14.22
CA ASN A 70 -1.00 -3.48 -15.59
C ASN A 70 -2.25 -2.60 -15.67
N ILE A 71 -2.27 -1.50 -14.90
CA ILE A 71 -3.47 -0.67 -14.74
C ILE A 71 -3.74 0.07 -16.05
N PRO A 72 -4.89 -0.18 -16.72
CA PRO A 72 -5.34 0.67 -17.80
C PRO A 72 -5.94 1.95 -17.19
N VAL A 73 -5.43 3.10 -17.62
CA VAL A 73 -5.94 4.41 -17.20
C VAL A 73 -6.47 5.13 -18.43
N GLN A 74 -7.70 5.60 -18.36
CA GLN A 74 -8.29 6.45 -19.39
C GLN A 74 -8.46 7.86 -18.85
N ASN A 75 -7.93 8.84 -19.58
CA ASN A 75 -8.12 10.25 -19.26
C ASN A 75 -9.50 10.72 -19.77
N SER A 76 -9.97 11.86 -19.24
CA SER A 76 -11.24 12.49 -19.65
C SER A 76 -11.33 12.81 -21.14
N ASN A 77 -10.20 12.96 -21.83
CA ASN A 77 -10.10 13.17 -23.27
C ASN A 77 -10.12 11.87 -24.10
N GLY A 78 -10.33 10.72 -23.49
CA GLY A 78 -10.40 9.42 -24.18
C GLY A 78 -9.04 8.75 -24.44
N ARG A 79 -7.91 9.41 -24.16
CA ARG A 79 -6.59 8.78 -24.29
C ARG A 79 -6.41 7.67 -23.25
N ARG A 80 -5.83 6.55 -23.67
CA ARG A 80 -5.55 5.38 -22.82
C ARG A 80 -4.06 5.25 -22.59
N PHE A 81 -3.69 5.09 -21.33
CA PHE A 81 -2.33 4.83 -20.87
C PHE A 81 -2.32 3.54 -20.07
N LYS A 82 -1.16 2.90 -20.01
CA LYS A 82 -0.96 1.72 -19.19
C LYS A 82 0.12 2.04 -18.16
N LYS A 83 -0.24 2.00 -16.88
CA LYS A 83 0.74 2.06 -15.80
C LYS A 83 1.25 0.65 -15.53
N SER A 84 2.56 0.53 -15.26
CA SER A 84 3.24 -0.75 -14.99
C SER A 84 3.53 -0.98 -13.50
N HIS A 85 3.15 -0.02 -12.66
CA HIS A 85 3.36 -0.02 -11.21
C HIS A 85 2.32 0.86 -10.51
N GLY A 86 2.32 0.79 -9.18
CA GLY A 86 1.40 1.49 -8.30
C GLY A 86 0.15 0.69 -7.95
N ILE A 87 -0.51 1.11 -6.88
CA ILE A 87 -1.80 0.63 -6.41
C ILE A 87 -2.88 1.47 -7.12
N PRO A 88 -3.85 0.86 -7.81
CA PRO A 88 -4.95 1.60 -8.43
C PRO A 88 -5.87 2.18 -7.35
N SER A 89 -5.81 3.50 -7.15
CA SER A 89 -6.68 4.24 -6.23
C SER A 89 -8.15 4.00 -6.58
N GLY A 90 -8.92 3.42 -5.66
CA GLY A 90 -10.35 3.11 -5.84
C GLY A 90 -10.66 1.64 -6.14
N SER A 91 -9.65 0.76 -6.18
CA SER A 91 -9.89 -0.69 -6.15
C SER A 91 -10.39 -1.15 -4.78
N MET A 92 -11.22 -2.20 -4.74
CA MET A 92 -11.70 -2.81 -3.50
C MET A 92 -10.56 -3.21 -2.55
N PHE A 93 -9.40 -3.61 -3.10
CA PHE A 93 -8.25 -4.04 -2.29
C PHE A 93 -7.27 -2.92 -1.94
N THR A 94 -7.51 -1.67 -2.35
CA THR A 94 -6.57 -0.54 -2.14
C THR A 94 -6.14 -0.42 -0.68
N ASN A 95 -7.09 -0.43 0.26
CA ASN A 95 -6.80 -0.25 1.69
C ASN A 95 -5.99 -1.43 2.26
N ILE A 96 -6.35 -2.66 1.88
CA ILE A 96 -5.70 -3.87 2.40
C ILE A 96 -4.27 -3.98 1.84
N ILE A 97 -4.11 -3.82 0.53
CA ILE A 97 -2.81 -3.89 -0.12
C ILE A 97 -1.92 -2.73 0.34
N GLY A 98 -2.45 -1.51 0.40
CA GLY A 98 -1.71 -0.35 0.88
C GLY A 98 -1.20 -0.52 2.31
N SER A 99 -2.04 -1.05 3.21
CA SER A 99 -1.65 -1.34 4.59
C SER A 99 -0.56 -2.40 4.69
N LEU A 100 -0.67 -3.49 3.92
CA LEU A 100 0.33 -4.56 3.92
C LEU A 100 1.66 -4.12 3.30
N VAL A 101 1.61 -3.33 2.23
CA VAL A 101 2.80 -2.71 1.63
C VAL A 101 3.47 -1.79 2.65
N ASN A 102 2.70 -0.93 3.31
CA ASN A 102 3.22 -0.01 4.32
C ASN A 102 3.86 -0.76 5.50
N MET A 103 3.25 -1.87 5.94
CA MET A 103 3.81 -2.74 6.98
C MET A 103 5.15 -3.34 6.57
N VAL A 104 5.28 -3.85 5.34
CA VAL A 104 6.54 -4.41 4.83
C VAL A 104 7.62 -3.34 4.76
N ILE A 105 7.31 -2.15 4.24
CA ILE A 105 8.28 -1.05 4.14
C ILE A 105 8.72 -0.60 5.55
N THR A 106 7.78 -0.43 6.47
CA THR A 106 8.08 -0.01 7.84
C THR A 106 8.97 -1.04 8.55
N TRP A 107 8.70 -2.33 8.36
CA TRP A 107 9.51 -3.40 8.91
C TRP A 107 10.96 -3.34 8.40
N ILE A 108 11.15 -3.19 7.08
CA ILE A 108 12.48 -3.06 6.46
C ILE A 108 13.23 -1.81 6.96
N VAL A 109 12.53 -0.70 7.21
CA VAL A 109 13.14 0.55 7.69
C VAL A 109 13.50 0.48 9.18
N SER A 110 12.79 -0.35 9.95
CA SER A 110 13.02 -0.51 11.40
C SER A 110 14.12 -1.50 11.77
N GLU A 111 14.62 -2.28 10.80
CA GLU A 111 15.69 -3.27 10.96
C GLU A 111 17.07 -2.64 10.74
#